data_AF-F9G6V1-F1
#
_entry.id   AF-F9G6V1-F1
#
_cell.length_a   1.000
_cell.length_b   1.000
_cell.length_c   1.000
_cell.angle_alpha   90.00
_cell.angle_beta   90.00
_cell.angle_gamma   90.00
#
_symmetry.space_group_name_H-M   'P 1'
#
loop_
_entity.id
_entity.type
_entity.pdbx_description
1 polymer ?
#
loop_
_entity_poly.entity_id
_entity_poly.type
_entity_poly.pdbx_seq_one_letter_code
_entity_poly.pdbx_strand_id
1 'polypeptide(L)'
;MVGVPTSKGCLLCLQRSVKCDEERPSCAQCRRGGRTCPGYVREMKFVDEGPKVRRSRRKAHATGTTSTLVKLSRGDCRQNGDLIQHHRKRSPDVGLDQPSTFKAERDQILSSFVSAMFPLGSSTAQISFLGSWLWHLLPRLGSSAVLDHAALSVAWAYFAKVYGDSLALRNAELFYLCAVRSLASALDDAKEQLSSNVLCATVLLGHFETFVNVSYAWIRHAGGAARLMQLRGAEKCYESAFEYSMFLACRGAIVGLPPVTYGTNTDSFLDI
;
A
#
# COMPACT_ATOMS: atom_id res chain seq x y z
N MET A 1 -25.12 -23.53 9.24
CA MET A 1 -23.79 -22.93 8.96
C MET A 1 -22.79 -23.74 9.76
N VAL A 2 -22.05 -24.64 9.12
CA VAL A 2 -21.06 -25.49 9.81
C VAL A 2 -19.83 -24.64 10.15
N GLY A 3 -19.52 -24.51 11.44
CA GLY A 3 -18.37 -23.77 11.92
C GLY A 3 -17.06 -24.39 11.45
N VAL A 4 -16.07 -23.55 11.15
CA VAL A 4 -14.72 -24.01 10.80
C VAL A 4 -14.15 -24.76 12.02
N PRO A 5 -13.71 -26.03 11.88
CA PRO A 5 -13.18 -26.78 13.01
C PRO A 5 -11.90 -26.14 13.58
N THR A 6 -11.98 -25.65 14.82
CA THR A 6 -10.86 -25.00 15.52
C THR A 6 -9.96 -26.00 16.27
N SER A 7 -10.34 -27.28 16.38
CA SER A 7 -9.70 -28.28 17.24
C SER A 7 -8.27 -28.67 16.82
N LYS A 8 -7.26 -28.41 17.65
CA LYS A 8 -5.81 -28.59 17.36
C LYS A 8 -5.30 -30.04 17.26
N GLY A 9 -6.19 -31.05 17.31
CA GLY A 9 -5.81 -32.46 17.22
C GLY A 9 -5.19 -32.87 15.88
N CYS A 10 -4.61 -34.07 15.83
CA CYS A 10 -4.09 -34.65 14.59
C CYS A 10 -5.22 -35.02 13.63
N LEU A 11 -4.94 -35.09 12.33
CA LEU A 11 -5.94 -35.33 11.29
C LEU A 11 -6.77 -36.61 11.54
N LEU A 12 -6.12 -37.68 12.03
CA LEU A 12 -6.79 -38.95 12.30
C LEU A 12 -7.78 -38.86 13.48
N CYS A 13 -7.42 -38.15 14.55
CA CYS A 13 -8.30 -37.95 15.71
C CYS A 13 -9.47 -37.02 15.37
N LEU A 14 -9.23 -35.98 14.56
CA LEU A 14 -10.29 -35.10 14.05
C LEU A 14 -11.28 -35.88 13.18
N GLN A 15 -10.79 -36.68 12.22
CA GLN A 15 -11.64 -37.47 11.34
C GLN A 15 -12.47 -38.49 12.13
N ARG A 16 -11.91 -39.05 13.20
CA ARG A 16 -12.61 -39.97 14.09
C ARG A 16 -13.49 -39.28 15.14
N SER A 17 -13.50 -37.95 15.19
CA SER A 17 -14.19 -37.15 16.21
C SER A 17 -13.85 -37.57 17.65
N VAL A 18 -12.59 -37.93 17.90
CA VAL A 18 -12.07 -38.29 19.23
C VAL A 18 -11.12 -37.23 19.76
N LYS A 19 -11.07 -37.06 21.08
CA LYS A 19 -10.16 -36.11 21.74
C LYS A 19 -8.71 -36.52 21.49
N CYS A 20 -7.87 -35.55 21.13
CA CYS A 20 -6.45 -35.75 20.85
C CYS A 20 -5.62 -35.15 21.99
N ASP A 21 -4.59 -35.87 22.43
CA ASP A 21 -3.70 -35.44 23.52
C ASP A 21 -2.54 -34.53 23.05
N GLU A 22 -2.47 -34.23 21.74
CA GLU A 22 -1.53 -33.28 21.11
C GLU A 22 -0.01 -33.57 21.28
N GLU A 23 0.36 -34.75 21.80
CA GLU A 23 1.77 -35.19 21.91
C GLU A 23 2.49 -35.27 20.54
N ARG A 24 3.78 -34.92 20.53
CA ARG A 24 4.69 -35.04 19.37
C ARG A 24 5.79 -36.07 19.69
N PRO A 25 6.22 -36.92 18.73
CA PRO A 25 5.87 -36.94 17.30
C PRO A 25 4.57 -37.68 16.96
N SER A 26 3.99 -38.45 17.90
CA SER A 26 2.73 -39.19 17.70
C SER A 26 1.80 -39.08 18.90
N CYS A 27 0.50 -38.97 18.64
CA CYS A 27 -0.51 -38.84 19.69
C CYS A 27 -0.69 -40.16 20.48
N ALA A 28 -0.96 -40.10 21.80
CA ALA A 28 -1.13 -41.31 22.62
C ALA A 28 -2.27 -42.22 22.16
N GLN A 29 -3.35 -41.65 21.61
CA GLN A 29 -4.47 -42.40 21.03
C GLN A 29 -4.07 -43.14 19.73
N CYS A 30 -3.20 -42.54 18.93
CA CYS A 30 -2.65 -43.09 17.70
C CYS A 30 -1.71 -44.27 18.03
N ARG A 31 -0.85 -44.06 19.04
CA ARG A 31 0.10 -45.05 19.57
C ARG A 31 -0.61 -46.27 20.16
N ARG A 32 -1.59 -46.05 21.04
CA ARG A 32 -2.42 -47.14 21.61
C ARG A 32 -3.23 -47.88 20.55
N GLY A 33 -3.69 -47.16 19.52
CA GLY A 33 -4.42 -47.74 18.41
C GLY A 33 -3.55 -48.45 17.36
N GLY A 34 -2.22 -48.48 17.52
CA GLY A 34 -1.29 -49.10 16.58
C GLY A 34 -1.26 -48.43 15.19
N ARG A 35 -1.60 -47.15 15.08
CA ARG A 35 -1.68 -46.43 13.80
C ARG A 35 -0.62 -45.34 13.70
N THR A 36 -0.08 -45.14 12.50
CA THR A 36 0.83 -44.05 12.18
C THR A 36 0.10 -42.71 12.29
N CYS A 37 0.63 -41.80 13.12
CA CYS A 37 0.07 -40.46 13.28
C CYS A 37 0.47 -39.57 12.09
N PRO A 38 -0.48 -39.04 11.30
CA PRO A 38 -0.17 -38.18 10.14
C PRO A 38 0.31 -36.78 10.55
N GLY A 39 0.39 -36.49 11.86
CA GLY A 39 0.79 -35.19 12.39
C GLY A 39 -0.35 -34.16 12.46
N TYR A 40 0.05 -32.90 12.66
CA TYR A 40 -0.83 -31.78 13.01
C TYR A 40 -0.91 -30.70 11.90
N VAL A 41 -0.38 -31.00 10.72
CA VAL A 41 -0.34 -30.05 9.60
C VAL A 41 -1.74 -29.96 8.99
N ARG A 42 -2.26 -28.73 8.84
CA ARG A 42 -3.52 -28.47 8.13
C ARG A 42 -3.20 -27.80 6.81
N GLU A 43 -3.83 -28.27 5.74
CA GLU A 43 -3.86 -27.54 4.49
C GLU A 43 -4.65 -26.24 4.68
N MET A 44 -4.07 -25.13 4.22
CA MET A 44 -4.74 -23.83 4.24
C MET A 44 -5.89 -23.84 3.23
N LYS A 45 -7.13 -23.77 3.72
CA LYS A 45 -8.31 -23.64 2.86
C LYS A 45 -8.66 -22.15 2.71
N PHE A 46 -8.60 -21.65 1.49
CA PHE A 46 -9.13 -20.33 1.15
C PHE A 46 -10.67 -20.38 1.18
N VAL A 47 -11.27 -19.50 1.97
CA VAL A 47 -12.73 -19.36 2.09
C VAL A 47 -13.11 -17.98 1.56
N ASP A 48 -14.02 -17.94 0.60
CA ASP A 48 -14.55 -16.68 0.06
C ASP A 48 -15.53 -16.03 1.05
N GLU A 49 -15.08 -14.93 1.67
CA GLU A 49 -15.86 -14.10 2.60
C GLU A 49 -16.67 -12.99 1.88
N GLY A 50 -16.57 -12.89 0.55
CA GLY A 50 -17.27 -11.89 -0.28
C GLY A 50 -18.78 -11.77 -0.01
N PRO A 51 -19.53 -12.87 0.18
CA PRO A 51 -20.96 -12.81 0.50
C PRO A 51 -21.26 -12.15 1.86
N LYS A 52 -20.41 -12.33 2.87
CA LYS A 52 -20.59 -11.73 4.21
C LYS A 52 -20.29 -10.23 4.18
N VAL A 53 -19.25 -9.83 3.45
CA VAL A 53 -18.90 -8.42 3.21
C VAL A 53 -20.03 -7.68 2.49
N ARG A 54 -20.62 -8.28 1.45
CA ARG A 54 -21.77 -7.70 0.72
C ARG A 54 -22.99 -7.49 1.60
N ARG A 55 -23.28 -8.43 2.52
CA ARG A 55 -24.38 -8.29 3.48
C ARG A 55 -24.12 -7.20 4.52
N SER A 56 -22.90 -7.09 5.03
CA SER A 56 -22.52 -6.02 5.98
C SER A 56 -22.68 -4.63 5.36
N ARG A 57 -22.24 -4.46 4.10
CA ARG A 57 -22.36 -3.19 3.36
C ARG A 57 -23.82 -2.78 3.12
N ARG A 58 -24.69 -3.74 2.80
CA ARG A 58 -26.14 -3.49 2.67
C ARG A 58 -26.78 -3.08 4.00
N LYS A 59 -26.33 -3.66 5.12
CA LYS A 59 -26.84 -3.34 6.46
C LYS A 59 -26.40 -1.93 6.91
N ALA A 60 -25.15 -1.56 6.63
CA ALA A 60 -24.62 -0.21 6.86
C ALA A 60 -25.32 0.88 6.02
N HIS A 61 -25.90 0.52 4.87
CA HIS A 61 -26.64 1.47 4.04
C HIS A 61 -28.10 1.65 4.49
N ALA A 62 -28.67 0.68 5.23
CA ALA A 62 -30.03 0.75 5.75
C ALA A 62 -30.14 1.48 7.09
N THR A 63 -29.09 1.46 7.90
CA THR A 63 -28.96 2.31 9.10
C THR A 63 -28.19 3.56 8.72
N GLY A 64 -28.90 4.67 8.49
CA GLY A 64 -28.32 5.96 8.11
C GLY A 64 -27.38 6.53 9.16
N THR A 65 -26.15 6.02 9.22
CA THR A 65 -25.04 6.68 9.89
C THR A 65 -24.48 7.68 8.89
N THR A 66 -24.80 8.96 9.08
CA THR A 66 -24.20 10.09 8.39
C THR A 66 -22.68 10.00 8.51
N SER A 67 -22.02 9.51 7.47
CA SER A 67 -20.60 9.78 7.23
C SER A 67 -20.49 11.28 7.04
N THR A 68 -19.94 11.98 8.02
CA THR A 68 -19.62 13.41 7.96
C THR A 68 -18.51 13.63 6.93
N LEU A 69 -18.85 13.53 5.64
CA LEU A 69 -18.12 14.18 4.58
C LEU A 69 -18.37 15.67 4.78
N VAL A 70 -17.38 16.33 5.39
CA VAL A 70 -17.34 17.79 5.47
C VAL A 70 -17.45 18.34 4.04
N LYS A 71 -18.62 18.90 3.71
CA LYS A 71 -18.78 19.80 2.56
C LYS A 71 -17.89 21.02 2.81
N LEU A 72 -16.68 21.01 2.29
CA LEU A 72 -15.90 22.22 2.12
C LEU A 72 -16.25 22.83 0.77
N SER A 73 -16.85 24.01 0.85
CA SER A 73 -17.25 24.88 -0.24
C SER A 73 -16.11 25.11 -1.23
N ARG A 74 -16.48 25.25 -2.51
CA ARG A 74 -15.60 25.66 -3.61
C ARG A 74 -14.86 26.95 -3.24
N GLY A 75 -13.62 26.81 -2.78
CA GLY A 75 -12.66 27.89 -2.57
C GLY A 75 -11.55 27.76 -3.61
N ASP A 76 -11.43 28.78 -4.45
CA ASP A 76 -10.43 28.94 -5.49
C ASP A 76 -9.02 28.98 -4.85
N CYS A 77 -8.20 27.95 -5.05
CA CYS A 77 -6.79 27.98 -4.62
C CYS A 77 -5.94 28.65 -5.70
N ARG A 78 -6.10 29.98 -5.82
CA ARG A 78 -5.05 30.83 -6.36
C ARG A 78 -4.11 31.21 -5.21
N GLN A 79 -2.84 30.90 -5.43
CA GLN A 79 -1.63 31.32 -4.71
C GLN A 79 -1.85 32.23 -3.48
N ASN A 80 -1.47 31.75 -2.30
CA ASN A 80 -0.73 32.57 -1.33
C ASN A 80 -0.10 31.67 -0.26
N GLY A 81 1.22 31.51 -0.37
CA GLY A 81 2.04 31.03 0.74
C GLY A 81 2.32 32.21 1.66
N ASP A 82 1.69 32.23 2.82
CA ASP A 82 2.09 33.08 3.94
C ASP A 82 2.14 32.20 5.19
N LEU A 83 3.33 31.71 5.49
CA LEU A 83 3.72 31.23 6.81
C LEU A 83 4.78 32.19 7.35
N ILE A 84 4.40 32.94 8.38
CA ILE A 84 5.25 33.50 9.44
C ILE A 84 6.48 34.29 8.93
N GLN A 85 6.24 35.57 8.61
CA GLN A 85 7.28 36.60 8.46
C GLN A 85 7.95 36.89 9.82
N HIS A 86 9.05 36.22 10.13
CA HIS A 86 10.12 36.85 10.90
C HIS A 86 11.09 37.51 9.94
N HIS A 87 10.90 38.82 9.78
CA HIS A 87 11.75 39.73 9.03
C HIS A 87 13.21 39.63 9.51
N ARG A 88 14.11 39.03 8.71
CA ARG A 88 15.55 39.22 8.86
C ARG A 88 16.11 39.77 7.55
N LYS A 89 16.59 41.02 7.62
CA LYS A 89 17.15 41.79 6.51
C LYS A 89 18.24 40.98 5.78
N ARG A 90 18.10 40.88 4.46
CA ARG A 90 19.02 40.19 3.54
C ARG A 90 20.26 41.07 3.35
N SER A 91 21.43 40.58 3.77
CA SER A 91 22.71 41.09 3.31
C SER A 91 23.13 40.26 2.09
N PRO A 92 23.73 40.85 1.04
CA PRO A 92 24.17 40.10 -0.12
C PRO A 92 25.56 39.54 0.18
N ASP A 93 25.71 38.21 0.30
CA ASP A 93 26.98 37.59 -0.05
C ASP A 93 26.92 36.07 -0.30
N VAL A 94 27.64 35.70 -1.37
CA VAL A 94 28.19 34.39 -1.78
C VAL A 94 27.24 33.18 -1.87
N GLY A 95 27.02 32.75 -3.12
CA GLY A 95 26.33 31.51 -3.46
C GLY A 95 27.12 30.27 -3.02
N LEU A 96 26.59 29.60 -2.01
CA LEU A 96 26.66 28.16 -1.87
C LEU A 96 25.23 27.63 -1.94
N ASP A 97 25.02 26.53 -2.67
CA ASP A 97 23.77 25.77 -2.76
C ASP A 97 23.39 25.19 -1.39
N GLN A 98 22.99 26.05 -0.45
CA GLN A 98 22.44 25.61 0.82
C GLN A 98 21.09 24.95 0.52
N PRO A 99 20.89 23.67 0.92
CA PRO A 99 19.58 23.05 0.80
C PRO A 99 18.57 23.94 1.53
N SER A 100 17.46 24.27 0.86
CA SER A 100 16.35 24.92 1.55
C SER A 100 15.97 24.06 2.76
N THR A 101 15.60 24.71 3.87
CA THR A 101 15.19 24.02 5.12
C THR A 101 14.14 22.95 4.84
N PHE A 102 13.23 23.23 3.91
CA PHE A 102 12.20 22.31 3.44
C PHE A 102 12.74 21.06 2.74
N LYS A 103 13.77 21.20 1.87
CA LYS A 103 14.39 20.05 1.20
C LYS A 103 15.08 19.13 2.21
N ALA A 104 15.84 19.72 3.14
CA ALA A 104 16.53 18.96 4.18
C ALA A 104 15.53 18.22 5.10
N GLU A 105 14.45 18.90 5.51
CA GLU A 105 13.39 18.30 6.32
C GLU A 105 12.70 17.14 5.59
N ARG A 106 12.32 17.33 4.32
CA ARG A 106 11.76 16.28 3.47
C ARG A 106 12.68 15.07 3.39
N ASP A 107 13.96 15.30 3.04
CA ASP A 107 14.92 14.23 2.83
C ASP A 107 15.16 13.45 4.13
N GLN A 108 15.17 14.14 5.28
CA GLN A 108 15.26 13.51 6.60
C GLN A 108 14.06 12.64 6.92
N ILE A 109 12.83 13.13 6.69
CA ILE A 109 11.58 12.38 6.92
C ILE A 109 11.57 11.11 6.06
N LEU A 110 11.88 11.24 4.78
CA LEU A 110 11.84 10.13 3.83
C LEU A 110 12.94 9.10 4.09
N SER A 111 14.16 9.55 4.42
CA SER A 111 15.26 8.66 4.81
C SER A 111 14.93 7.88 6.09
N SER A 112 14.35 8.55 7.08
CA SER A 112 13.90 7.93 8.33
C SER A 112 12.79 6.90 8.07
N PHE A 113 11.84 7.24 7.20
CA PHE A 113 10.76 6.33 6.81
C PHE A 113 11.31 5.08 6.11
N VAL A 114 12.14 5.22 5.08
CA VAL A 114 12.68 4.07 4.35
C VAL A 114 13.51 3.17 5.27
N SER A 115 14.33 3.76 6.15
CA SER A 115 15.10 3.02 7.16
C SER A 115 14.20 2.26 8.13
N ALA A 116 13.09 2.87 8.57
CA ALA A 116 12.12 2.24 9.45
C ALA A 116 11.35 1.09 8.78
N MET A 117 11.17 1.14 7.45
CA MET A 117 10.53 0.07 6.69
C MET A 117 11.46 -1.12 6.38
N PHE A 118 12.76 -0.95 6.58
CA PHE A 118 13.78 -1.99 6.40
C PHE A 118 14.81 -1.98 7.55
N PRO A 119 14.42 -2.40 8.77
CA PRO A 119 15.36 -2.47 9.88
C PRO A 119 16.49 -3.45 9.54
N LEU A 120 17.69 -2.89 9.35
CA LEU A 120 18.94 -3.61 9.14
C LEU A 120 19.18 -4.53 10.36
N GLY A 121 18.79 -5.80 10.26
CA GLY A 121 18.99 -6.77 11.34
C GLY A 121 18.02 -7.95 11.40
N SER A 122 16.87 -7.92 10.73
CA SER A 122 15.96 -9.08 10.71
C SER A 122 16.21 -9.98 9.50
N SER A 123 16.98 -11.04 9.72
CA SER A 123 17.19 -12.18 8.79
C SER A 123 15.94 -13.08 8.63
N THR A 124 14.75 -12.62 8.98
CA THR A 124 13.53 -13.42 8.95
C THR A 124 12.49 -12.72 8.09
N ALA A 125 12.32 -13.23 6.87
CA ALA A 125 11.24 -12.94 5.93
C ALA A 125 10.99 -11.43 5.67
N GLN A 126 11.51 -10.93 4.55
CA GLN A 126 11.11 -9.66 3.94
C GLN A 126 9.60 -9.65 3.64
N ILE A 127 8.77 -9.44 4.65
CA ILE A 127 7.34 -9.13 4.55
C ILE A 127 7.21 -7.62 4.63
N SER A 128 8.00 -6.90 3.82
CA SER A 128 7.72 -5.47 3.62
C SER A 128 6.41 -5.44 2.84
N PHE A 129 5.32 -5.04 3.51
CA PHE A 129 4.01 -4.78 2.90
C PHE A 129 4.12 -3.90 1.64
N LEU A 130 5.17 -3.07 1.56
CA LEU A 130 5.52 -2.21 0.43
C LEU A 130 6.48 -2.84 -0.60
N GLY A 131 6.82 -4.13 -0.53
CA GLY A 131 7.67 -4.80 -1.51
C GLY A 131 9.13 -4.29 -1.58
N SER A 132 9.93 -4.92 -2.44
CA SER A 132 11.35 -4.56 -2.65
C SER A 132 11.53 -3.25 -3.42
N TRP A 133 10.52 -2.79 -4.17
CA TRP A 133 10.59 -1.57 -4.98
C TRP A 133 10.83 -0.30 -4.17
N LEU A 134 10.47 -0.30 -2.88
CA LEU A 134 10.67 0.85 -2.00
C LEU A 134 12.17 1.21 -1.82
N TRP A 135 13.09 0.26 -1.98
CA TRP A 135 14.53 0.52 -1.97
C TRP A 135 14.98 1.46 -3.10
N HIS A 136 14.29 1.40 -4.23
CA HIS A 136 14.57 2.24 -5.39
C HIS A 136 13.92 3.63 -5.30
N LEU A 137 13.19 3.92 -4.22
CA LEU A 137 12.50 5.20 -4.04
C LEU A 137 13.50 6.32 -3.73
N LEU A 138 14.45 6.11 -2.81
CA LEU A 138 15.37 7.14 -2.33
C LEU A 138 16.11 7.88 -3.47
N PRO A 139 16.69 7.18 -4.48
CA PRO A 139 17.40 7.85 -5.57
C PRO A 139 16.49 8.68 -6.50
N ARG A 140 15.17 8.47 -6.45
CA ARG A 140 14.19 9.14 -7.34
C ARG A 140 13.56 10.39 -6.72
N LEU A 141 13.76 10.61 -5.42
CA LEU A 141 13.19 11.76 -4.72
C LEU A 141 13.78 13.07 -5.22
N GLY A 142 12.94 14.10 -5.32
CA GLY A 142 13.30 15.40 -5.90
C GLY A 142 13.24 15.46 -7.43
N SER A 143 12.97 14.34 -8.12
CA SER A 143 12.80 14.35 -9.58
C SER A 143 11.39 14.74 -10.02
N SER A 144 10.37 14.52 -9.19
CA SER A 144 8.98 14.75 -9.55
C SER A 144 8.12 15.11 -8.34
N ALA A 145 7.34 16.17 -8.47
CA ALA A 145 6.45 16.64 -7.40
C ALA A 145 5.38 15.59 -7.03
N VAL A 146 4.87 14.82 -8.00
CA VAL A 146 3.86 13.78 -7.71
C VAL A 146 4.44 12.67 -6.83
N LEU A 147 5.67 12.26 -7.12
CA LEU A 147 6.36 11.23 -6.37
C LEU A 147 6.70 11.71 -4.95
N ASP A 148 7.22 12.94 -4.85
CA ASP A 148 7.61 13.52 -3.56
C ASP A 148 6.42 13.72 -2.63
N HIS A 149 5.30 14.26 -3.14
CA HIS A 149 4.08 14.41 -2.35
C HIS A 149 3.52 13.05 -1.90
N ALA A 150 3.50 12.06 -2.78
CA ALA A 150 3.01 10.72 -2.44
C ALA A 150 3.91 10.03 -1.40
N ALA A 151 5.23 10.14 -1.54
CA ALA A 151 6.19 9.59 -0.61
C ALA A 151 6.08 10.24 0.78
N LEU A 152 5.98 11.57 0.83
CA LEU A 152 5.79 12.31 2.09
C LEU A 152 4.48 11.94 2.78
N SER A 153 3.40 11.80 2.02
CA SER A 153 2.10 11.39 2.54
C SER A 153 2.18 10.04 3.25
N VAL A 154 2.80 9.04 2.63
CA VAL A 154 2.98 7.71 3.23
C VAL A 154 3.91 7.75 4.45
N ALA A 155 5.02 8.49 4.36
CA ALA A 155 5.97 8.61 5.47
C ALA A 155 5.33 9.24 6.72
N TRP A 156 4.59 10.33 6.54
CA TRP A 156 3.84 10.97 7.63
C TRP A 156 2.74 10.06 8.19
N ALA A 157 2.01 9.33 7.34
CA ALA A 157 0.99 8.39 7.80
C ALA A 157 1.58 7.24 8.62
N TYR A 158 2.77 6.75 8.24
CA TYR A 158 3.51 5.77 9.00
C TYR A 158 3.87 6.31 10.39
N PHE A 159 4.51 7.47 10.47
CA PHE A 159 4.90 8.05 11.76
C PHE A 159 3.71 8.43 12.64
N ALA A 160 2.63 8.94 12.05
CA ALA A 160 1.38 9.20 12.75
C ALA A 160 0.83 7.93 13.41
N LYS A 161 0.88 6.79 12.72
CA LYS A 161 0.40 5.51 13.23
C LYS A 161 1.32 4.90 14.29
N VAL A 162 2.64 5.01 14.11
CA VAL A 162 3.64 4.47 15.03
C VAL A 162 3.66 5.24 16.34
N TYR A 163 3.61 6.58 16.28
CA TYR A 163 3.76 7.45 17.44
C TYR A 163 2.44 8.01 17.98
N GLY A 164 1.31 7.79 17.29
CA GLY A 164 0.01 8.32 17.70
C GLY A 164 -0.10 9.84 17.56
N ASP A 165 0.68 10.46 16.68
CA ASP A 165 0.73 11.92 16.52
C ASP A 165 -0.34 12.42 15.52
N SER A 166 -1.23 13.28 16.02
CA SER A 166 -2.30 13.90 15.23
C SER A 166 -1.80 14.96 14.25
N LEU A 167 -0.69 15.65 14.56
CA LEU A 167 -0.09 16.63 13.65
C LEU A 167 0.55 15.91 12.46
N ALA A 168 1.29 14.83 12.73
CA ALA A 168 1.80 13.94 11.69
C ALA A 168 0.68 13.42 10.77
N LEU A 169 -0.47 13.01 11.33
CA LEU A 169 -1.61 12.57 10.52
C LEU A 169 -2.13 13.69 9.61
N ARG A 170 -2.27 14.91 10.15
CA ARG A 170 -2.73 16.07 9.37
C ARG A 170 -1.76 16.41 8.23
N ASN A 171 -0.44 16.33 8.50
CA ASN A 171 0.57 16.48 7.44
C ASN A 171 0.43 15.38 6.38
N ALA A 172 0.19 14.14 6.80
CA ALA A 172 -0.02 13.02 5.89
C ALA A 172 -1.21 13.24 4.94
N GLU A 173 -2.33 13.73 5.48
CA GLU A 173 -3.54 14.08 4.71
C GLU A 173 -3.31 15.26 3.77
N LEU A 174 -2.59 16.30 4.20
CA LEU A 174 -2.25 17.43 3.35
C LEU A 174 -1.40 17.00 2.14
N PHE A 175 -0.35 16.22 2.38
CA PHE A 175 0.49 15.70 1.31
C PHE A 175 -0.26 14.70 0.41
N TYR A 176 -1.20 13.92 0.96
CA TYR A 176 -2.09 13.06 0.16
C TYR A 176 -2.92 13.89 -0.83
N LEU A 177 -3.54 14.99 -0.37
CA LEU A 177 -4.31 15.88 -1.23
C LEU A 177 -3.45 16.54 -2.30
N CYS A 178 -2.24 17.00 -1.94
CA CYS A 178 -1.28 17.53 -2.91
C CYS A 178 -0.88 16.47 -3.94
N ALA A 179 -0.63 15.24 -3.52
CA ALA A 179 -0.26 14.14 -4.39
C ALA A 179 -1.38 13.78 -5.37
N VAL A 180 -2.64 13.71 -4.94
CA VAL A 180 -3.78 13.46 -5.83
C VAL A 180 -3.93 14.56 -6.89
N ARG A 181 -3.73 15.83 -6.51
CA ARG A 181 -3.76 16.96 -7.45
C ARG A 181 -2.59 16.91 -8.44
N SER A 182 -1.37 16.66 -7.96
CA SER A 182 -0.19 16.48 -8.81
C SER A 182 -0.34 15.27 -9.74
N LEU A 183 -0.97 14.19 -9.27
CA LEU A 183 -1.24 13.00 -10.07
C LEU A 183 -2.22 13.30 -11.19
N ALA A 184 -3.31 14.01 -10.90
CA ALA A 184 -4.24 14.45 -11.94
C ALA A 184 -3.53 15.28 -13.02
N SER A 185 -2.74 16.27 -12.60
CA SER A 185 -1.97 17.09 -13.55
C SER A 185 -0.95 16.29 -14.35
N ALA A 186 -0.30 15.29 -13.75
CA ALA A 186 0.68 14.45 -14.44
C ALA A 186 0.02 13.47 -15.41
N LEU A 187 -1.21 13.03 -15.14
CA LEU A 187 -2.01 12.20 -16.05
C LEU A 187 -2.52 13.00 -17.26
N ASP A 188 -2.74 14.32 -17.11
CA ASP A 188 -3.11 15.20 -18.22
C ASP A 188 -1.92 15.59 -19.12
N ASP A 189 -0.67 15.45 -18.63
CA ASP A 189 0.54 15.73 -19.40
C ASP A 189 0.98 14.48 -20.20
N ALA A 190 0.95 14.60 -21.53
CA ALA A 190 1.31 13.52 -22.44
C ALA A 190 2.72 12.93 -22.22
N LYS A 191 3.66 13.71 -21.67
CA LYS A 191 5.04 13.27 -21.41
C LYS A 191 5.18 12.54 -20.08
N GLU A 192 4.42 12.95 -19.07
CA GLU A 192 4.50 12.42 -17.71
C GLU A 192 3.52 11.29 -17.43
N GLN A 193 2.39 11.22 -18.13
CA GLN A 193 1.26 10.32 -17.83
C GLN A 193 1.62 8.83 -17.68
N LEU A 194 2.65 8.35 -18.40
CA LEU A 194 3.13 6.97 -18.36
C LEU A 194 4.53 6.84 -17.74
N SER A 195 4.97 7.87 -17.02
CA SER A 195 6.27 7.89 -16.37
C SER A 195 6.32 6.91 -15.19
N SER A 196 7.52 6.44 -14.90
CA SER A 196 7.81 5.59 -13.74
C SER A 196 7.41 6.25 -12.42
N ASN A 197 7.50 7.58 -12.36
CA ASN A 197 7.16 8.38 -11.18
C ASN A 197 5.64 8.41 -10.94
N VAL A 198 4.83 8.55 -12.00
CA VAL A 198 3.36 8.51 -11.91
C VAL A 198 2.87 7.15 -11.43
N LEU A 199 3.42 6.06 -11.98
CA LEU A 199 3.09 4.71 -11.52
C LEU A 199 3.46 4.52 -10.04
N CYS A 200 4.68 4.89 -9.66
CA CYS A 200 5.17 4.77 -8.29
C CYS A 200 4.32 5.58 -7.30
N ALA A 201 3.99 6.83 -7.65
CA ALA A 201 3.11 7.68 -6.85
C ALA A 201 1.71 7.07 -6.69
N THR A 202 1.14 6.51 -7.76
CA THR A 202 -0.16 5.82 -7.71
C THR A 202 -0.14 4.65 -6.73
N VAL A 203 0.93 3.84 -6.76
CA VAL A 203 1.12 2.73 -5.81
C VAL A 203 1.26 3.26 -4.38
N LEU A 204 2.06 4.31 -4.14
CA LEU A 204 2.23 4.94 -2.81
C LEU A 204 0.90 5.45 -2.24
N LEU A 205 0.03 6.06 -3.04
CA LEU A 205 -1.28 6.52 -2.59
C LEU A 205 -2.20 5.37 -2.15
N GLY A 206 -2.13 4.21 -2.82
CA GLY A 206 -2.82 3.00 -2.34
C GLY A 206 -2.31 2.52 -0.97
N HIS A 207 -1.00 2.66 -0.71
CA HIS A 207 -0.43 2.33 0.59
C HIS A 207 -0.85 3.31 1.67
N PHE A 208 -0.88 4.62 1.39
CA PHE A 208 -1.40 5.63 2.33
C PHE A 208 -2.82 5.27 2.80
N GLU A 209 -3.71 4.95 1.88
CA GLU A 209 -5.10 4.61 2.22
C GLU A 209 -5.22 3.32 3.02
N THR A 210 -4.27 2.39 2.83
CA THR A 210 -4.16 1.19 3.66
C THR A 210 -3.66 1.51 5.07
N PHE A 211 -2.72 2.46 5.22
CA PHE A 211 -2.22 2.89 6.53
C PHE A 211 -3.30 3.58 7.37
N VAL A 212 -4.02 4.53 6.76
CA VAL A 212 -5.09 5.34 7.37
C VAL A 212 -6.41 4.55 7.48
N ASN A 213 -6.45 3.32 6.98
CA ASN A 213 -7.58 2.39 7.08
C ASN A 213 -8.88 2.95 6.47
N VAL A 214 -8.78 3.61 5.32
CA VAL A 214 -9.95 4.04 4.55
C VAL A 214 -10.50 2.84 3.80
N SER A 215 -11.63 2.32 4.27
CA SER A 215 -12.24 1.08 3.78
C SER A 215 -12.36 1.04 2.24
N TYR A 216 -11.65 0.10 1.60
CA TYR A 216 -11.65 -0.19 0.16
C TYR A 216 -11.19 0.92 -0.80
N ALA A 217 -10.71 2.07 -0.32
CA ALA A 217 -10.27 3.15 -1.20
C ALA A 217 -9.06 2.72 -2.05
N TRP A 218 -8.13 1.96 -1.45
CA TRP A 218 -6.86 1.55 -2.05
C TRP A 218 -7.05 0.74 -3.34
N ILE A 219 -8.20 0.08 -3.50
CA ILE A 219 -8.55 -0.71 -4.70
C ILE A 219 -8.58 0.18 -5.95
N ARG A 220 -8.97 1.45 -5.81
CA ARG A 220 -9.00 2.39 -6.95
C ARG A 220 -7.59 2.72 -7.43
N HIS A 221 -6.66 2.97 -6.51
CA HIS A 221 -5.25 3.17 -6.86
C HIS A 221 -4.62 1.89 -7.41
N ALA A 222 -4.95 0.72 -6.84
CA ALA A 222 -4.49 -0.56 -7.37
C ALA A 222 -4.97 -0.81 -8.82
N GLY A 223 -6.24 -0.51 -9.12
CA GLY A 223 -6.78 -0.58 -10.48
C GLY A 223 -6.14 0.45 -11.42
N GLY A 224 -5.91 1.68 -10.94
CA GLY A 224 -5.19 2.71 -11.69
C GLY A 224 -3.74 2.31 -12.03
N ALA A 225 -3.01 1.77 -11.05
CA ALA A 225 -1.65 1.28 -11.24
C ALA A 225 -1.60 0.09 -12.21
N ALA A 226 -2.55 -0.84 -12.12
CA ALA A 226 -2.68 -1.94 -13.07
C ALA A 226 -2.92 -1.42 -14.50
N ARG A 227 -3.81 -0.42 -14.66
CA ARG A 227 -4.07 0.18 -15.97
C ARG A 227 -2.86 0.94 -16.52
N LEU A 228 -2.17 1.71 -15.69
CA LEU A 228 -0.92 2.38 -16.08
C LEU A 228 0.12 1.35 -16.52
N MET A 229 0.25 0.24 -15.81
CA MET A 229 1.19 -0.83 -16.19
C MET A 229 0.85 -1.42 -17.56
N GLN A 230 -0.43 -1.72 -17.82
CA GLN A 230 -0.88 -2.22 -19.12
C GLN A 230 -0.58 -1.23 -20.25
N LEU A 231 -0.86 0.07 -20.04
CA LEU A 231 -0.61 1.11 -21.04
C LEU A 231 0.88 1.36 -21.30
N ARG A 232 1.73 1.12 -20.31
CA ARG A 232 3.20 1.22 -20.44
C ARG A 232 3.80 0.08 -21.28
N GLY A 233 3.08 -1.04 -21.40
CA GLY A 233 3.53 -2.23 -22.12
C GLY A 233 4.46 -3.12 -21.30
N ALA A 234 4.53 -4.41 -21.67
CA ALA A 234 5.35 -5.40 -20.99
C ALA A 234 6.86 -5.13 -21.13
N GLU A 235 7.30 -4.63 -22.29
CA GLU A 235 8.71 -4.32 -22.57
C GLU A 235 9.34 -3.43 -21.50
N LYS A 236 8.62 -2.37 -21.07
CA LYS A 236 9.08 -1.46 -20.02
C LYS A 236 9.34 -2.15 -18.69
N CYS A 237 8.67 -3.27 -18.39
CA CYS A 237 8.84 -3.99 -17.13
C CYS A 237 10.25 -4.57 -16.99
N TYR A 238 10.98 -4.75 -18.08
CA TYR A 238 12.31 -5.36 -18.09
C TYR A 238 13.45 -4.37 -18.38
N GLU A 239 13.14 -3.08 -18.58
CA GLU A 239 14.15 -2.04 -18.86
C GLU A 239 15.07 -1.75 -17.67
N SER A 240 14.58 -1.94 -16.43
CA SER A 240 15.40 -1.74 -15.23
C SER A 240 14.89 -2.56 -14.05
N ALA A 241 15.75 -2.75 -13.05
CA ALA A 241 15.39 -3.40 -11.79
C ALA A 241 14.20 -2.71 -11.09
N PHE A 242 14.11 -1.39 -11.22
CA PHE A 242 12.98 -0.64 -10.68
C PHE A 242 11.66 -1.01 -11.37
N GLU A 243 11.65 -1.00 -12.70
CA GLU A 243 10.45 -1.32 -13.46
C GLU A 243 9.96 -2.73 -13.17
N TYR A 244 10.89 -3.68 -13.10
CA TYR A 244 10.58 -5.06 -12.75
C TYR A 244 10.00 -5.17 -11.32
N SER A 245 10.57 -4.43 -10.37
CA SER A 245 10.06 -4.40 -8.99
C SER A 245 8.65 -3.80 -8.90
N MET A 246 8.35 -2.77 -9.72
CA MET A 246 7.03 -2.17 -9.82
C MET A 246 6.02 -3.12 -10.47
N PHE A 247 6.44 -3.87 -11.49
CA PHE A 247 5.64 -4.96 -12.08
C PHE A 247 5.26 -5.99 -11.02
N LEU A 248 6.22 -6.49 -10.24
CA LEU A 248 5.93 -7.44 -9.16
C LEU A 248 4.95 -6.88 -8.12
N ALA A 249 5.06 -5.59 -7.78
CA ALA A 249 4.14 -4.92 -6.87
C ALA A 249 2.71 -4.83 -7.44
N CYS A 250 2.56 -4.59 -8.74
CA CYS A 250 1.28 -4.43 -9.40
C CYS A 250 0.67 -5.76 -9.92
N ARG A 251 1.46 -6.82 -10.05
CA ARG A 251 1.06 -8.11 -10.65
C ARG A 251 -0.23 -8.67 -10.04
N GLY A 252 -0.33 -8.63 -8.71
CA GLY A 252 -1.54 -9.09 -8.01
C GLY A 252 -2.79 -8.30 -8.39
N ALA A 253 -2.67 -6.97 -8.53
CA ALA A 253 -3.77 -6.11 -8.96
C ALA A 253 -4.14 -6.33 -10.43
N ILE A 254 -3.16 -6.58 -11.30
CA ILE A 254 -3.37 -6.86 -12.73
C ILE A 254 -4.15 -8.16 -12.95
N VAL A 255 -3.83 -9.22 -12.19
CA VAL A 255 -4.49 -10.52 -12.30
C VAL A 255 -5.83 -10.55 -11.55
N GLY A 256 -5.88 -9.92 -10.37
CA GLY A 256 -7.00 -10.04 -9.44
C GLY A 256 -8.13 -9.03 -9.63
N LEU A 257 -7.88 -7.89 -10.29
CA LEU A 257 -8.91 -6.91 -10.59
C LEU A 257 -9.34 -7.09 -12.06
N PRO A 258 -10.57 -7.54 -12.34
CA PRO A 258 -11.04 -7.58 -13.72
C PRO A 258 -10.94 -6.16 -14.30
N PRO A 259 -10.54 -6.00 -15.57
CA PRO A 259 -10.45 -4.70 -16.20
C PRO A 259 -11.80 -4.01 -16.00
N VAL A 260 -11.77 -2.85 -15.35
CA VAL A 260 -12.94 -1.98 -15.26
C VAL A 260 -13.36 -1.75 -16.70
N THR A 261 -14.50 -2.32 -17.09
CA THR A 261 -14.97 -2.43 -18.46
C THR A 261 -15.16 -1.05 -19.07
N TYR A 262 -14.12 -0.56 -19.73
CA TYR A 262 -14.21 0.38 -20.83
C TYR A 262 -13.40 -0.25 -21.95
N GLY A 263 -14.14 -0.78 -22.92
CA GLY A 263 -13.65 -1.74 -23.89
C GLY A 263 -12.39 -1.26 -24.61
N THR A 264 -11.43 -2.17 -24.74
CA THR A 264 -10.74 -2.45 -25.98
C THR A 264 -9.98 -3.76 -25.80
N ASN A 265 -10.13 -4.61 -26.80
CA ASN A 265 -9.44 -5.88 -26.98
C ASN A 265 -7.92 -5.62 -26.93
N THR A 266 -7.20 -6.26 -26.01
CA THR A 266 -5.74 -6.38 -26.13
C THR A 266 -5.34 -7.78 -25.68
N ASP A 267 -4.54 -8.42 -26.52
CA ASP A 267 -3.87 -9.69 -26.26
C ASP A 267 -3.23 -9.73 -24.87
N SER A 268 -3.16 -10.94 -24.31
CA SER A 268 -2.83 -11.18 -22.92
C SER A 268 -1.47 -10.55 -22.54
N PHE A 269 -1.53 -9.61 -21.59
CA PHE A 269 -0.39 -8.85 -21.06
C PHE A 269 0.71 -9.73 -20.43
N LEU A 270 0.46 -11.03 -20.25
CA LEU A 270 1.34 -11.98 -19.57
C LEU A 270 1.94 -13.05 -20.51
N ASP A 271 1.69 -12.98 -21.82
CA ASP A 271 2.21 -13.96 -22.80
C ASP A 271 3.58 -13.55 -23.41
N ILE A 272 4.46 -12.92 -22.62
CA ILE A 272 5.87 -12.65 -22.97
C ILE A 272 6.78 -13.27 -21.92
#